data_AF-A0A956GLT1-F1
#
_entry.id   AF-A0A956GLT1-F1
#
_cell.length_a   1.000
_cell.length_b   1.000
_cell.length_c   1.000
_cell.angle_alpha   90.00
_cell.angle_beta   90.00
_cell.angle_gamma   90.00
#
_symmetry.space_group_name_H-M   'P 1'
#
loop_
_entity.id
_entity.type
_entity.pdbx_description
1 polymer ?
#
loop_
_entity_poly.entity_id
_entity_poly.type
_entity_poly.pdbx_seq_one_letter_code
_entity_poly.pdbx_strand_id
1 'polypeptide(L)' 'MSSAVAARVLLTVTGRDHGGITAELTGVLMASDTELLDVEQVVVQGQLTLCLLVALPAARRDRTLAAVRAACARLGQ' A
#
# COMPACT_ATOMS: atom_id res chain seq x y z
N MET A 1 -18.04 5.34 -21.71
CA MET A 1 -16.90 5.40 -20.78
C MET A 1 -16.55 3.98 -20.43
N SER A 2 -15.44 3.45 -20.95
CA SER A 2 -15.04 2.06 -20.69
C SER A 2 -14.62 1.97 -19.23
N SER A 3 -15.44 1.33 -18.39
CA SER A 3 -15.08 1.04 -17.01
C SER A 3 -13.96 0.00 -17.05
N ALA A 4 -12.71 0.46 -16.96
CA ALA A 4 -11.60 -0.44 -16.69
C ALA A 4 -11.92 -1.17 -15.38
N VAL A 5 -11.91 -2.51 -15.41
CA VAL A 5 -12.18 -3.30 -14.22
C VAL A 5 -11.15 -2.94 -13.15
N ALA A 6 -11.60 -2.42 -12.02
CA ALA A 6 -10.74 -2.12 -10.89
C ALA A 6 -10.24 -3.45 -10.28
N ALA A 7 -8.93 -3.57 -10.11
CA ALA A 7 -8.34 -4.68 -9.37
C ALA A 7 -8.48 -4.40 -7.87
N ARG A 8 -8.79 -5.42 -7.08
CA ARG A 8 -8.72 -5.37 -5.61
C ARG A 8 -7.43 -6.03 -5.17
N VAL A 9 -6.64 -5.35 -4.35
CA VAL A 9 -5.33 -5.84 -3.89
C VAL A 9 -5.24 -5.68 -2.38
N LEU A 10 -4.87 -6.76 -1.70
CA LEU A 10 -4.46 -6.71 -0.29
C LEU A 10 -2.94 -6.56 -0.23
N LEU A 11 -2.47 -5.48 0.37
CA LEU A 11 -1.06 -5.23 0.65
C LEU A 11 -0.83 -5.54 2.12
N THR A 12 0.15 -6.39 2.41
CA THR A 12 0.62 -6.65 3.77
C THR A 12 2.08 -6.24 3.85
N VAL A 13 2.36 -5.25 4.68
CA VAL A 13 3.72 -4.76 4.96
C VAL A 13 4.06 -5.10 6.39
N THR A 14 5.22 -5.71 6.60
CA THR A 14 5.68 -6.14 7.91
C THR A 14 7.13 -5.76 8.11
N GLY A 15 7.48 -5.33 9.31
CA GLY A 15 8.87 -4.99 9.62
C GLY A 15 8.98 -4.22 10.92
N ARG A 16 10.13 -3.60 11.16
CA ARG A 16 10.33 -2.80 12.37
C ARG A 16 9.48 -1.54 12.29
N ASP A 17 8.72 -1.28 13.36
CA ASP A 17 7.90 -0.07 13.44
C ASP A 17 8.77 1.18 13.64
N HIS A 18 8.46 2.22 12.89
CA HIS A 18 8.98 3.57 13.05
C HIS A 18 8.06 4.59 12.37
N GLY A 19 8.21 5.86 12.73
CA GLY A 19 7.42 6.93 12.14
C GLY A 19 7.59 7.02 10.61
N GLY A 20 6.49 7.35 9.92
CA GLY A 20 6.48 7.66 8.49
C GLY A 20 6.01 6.55 7.55
N ILE A 21 5.97 5.28 7.99
CA ILE A 21 5.63 4.13 7.12
C ILE A 21 4.25 4.29 6.49
N THR A 22 3.21 4.47 7.31
CA THR A 22 1.83 4.60 6.84
C THR A 22 1.64 5.82 5.94
N ALA A 23 2.26 6.95 6.30
CA ALA A 23 2.16 8.19 5.54
C ALA A 23 2.82 8.06 4.15
N GLU A 24 4.01 7.45 4.06
CA GLU A 24 4.69 7.25 2.78
C GLU A 24 3.94 6.25 1.88
N LEU A 25 3.51 5.12 2.44
CA LEU A 25 2.78 4.09 1.67
C LEU A 25 1.44 4.60 1.17
N THR A 26 0.65 5.27 2.02
CA THR A 26 -0.63 5.87 1.58
C THR A 26 -0.41 6.98 0.57
N GLY A 27 0.66 7.78 0.69
CA GLY A 27 1.06 8.77 -0.31
C GLY A 27 1.32 8.17 -1.69
N VAL A 28 2.03 7.04 -1.76
CA VAL A 28 2.27 6.31 -3.03
C VAL A 28 0.96 5.79 -3.64
N LEU A 29 0.06 5.26 -2.81
CA LEU A 29 -1.24 4.75 -3.26
C LEU A 29 -2.13 5.87 -3.80
N MET A 30 -2.22 7.00 -3.10
CA MET A 30 -2.98 8.19 -3.53
C MET A 30 -2.48 8.74 -4.87
N ALA A 31 -1.15 8.79 -5.07
CA ALA A 31 -0.56 9.21 -6.34
C ALA A 31 -0.90 8.28 -7.53
N SER A 32 -1.42 7.08 -7.26
CA SER A 32 -1.76 6.07 -8.25
C SER A 32 -3.26 6.01 -8.59
N ASP A 33 -4.08 6.92 -8.06
CA ASP A 33 -5.54 6.92 -8.21
C ASP A 33 -6.16 5.64 -7.63
N THR A 34 -5.67 5.31 -6.43
CA THR A 34 -6.07 4.14 -5.67
C THR A 34 -7.09 4.55 -4.62
N GLU A 35 -8.16 3.77 -4.49
CA GLU A 35 -9.10 3.89 -3.38
C GLU A 35 -8.65 2.97 -2.24
N LEU A 36 -8.51 3.51 -1.03
CA LEU A 36 -8.28 2.73 0.17
C LEU A 36 -9.62 2.21 0.69
N LEU A 37 -9.81 0.91 0.63
CA LEU A 37 -11.08 0.24 0.99
C LEU A 37 -11.11 -0.17 2.47
N ASP A 38 -9.97 -0.61 2.99
CA ASP A 38 -9.82 -1.03 4.38
C ASP A 38 -8.37 -0.89 4.84
N VAL A 39 -8.16 -0.69 6.14
CA VAL A 39 -6.85 -0.58 6.76
C VAL A 39 -6.85 -1.22 8.15
N GLU A 40 -5.90 -2.12 8.37
CA GLU A 40 -5.57 -2.63 9.70
C GLU A 40 -4.09 -2.36 9.98
N GLN A 41 -3.80 -1.83 11.16
CA GLN A 41 -2.44 -1.60 11.61
C GLN A 41 -2.26 -2.15 13.02
N VAL A 42 -1.30 -3.05 13.19
CA VAL A 42 -0.96 -3.64 14.47
C VAL A 42 0.54 -3.52 14.69
N VAL A 43 0.93 -3.12 15.90
CA VAL A 43 2.33 -3.14 16.34
C VAL A 43 2.45 -4.07 17.54
N VAL A 44 3.24 -5.12 17.41
CA VAL A 44 3.51 -6.08 18.49
C VAL A 44 5.01 -6.15 18.71
N GLN A 45 5.47 -5.84 19.93
CA GLN A 45 6.91 -5.86 20.29
C GLN A 45 7.79 -5.04 19.32
N GLY A 46 7.27 -3.90 18.85
CA GLY A 46 7.97 -3.02 17.89
C GLY A 46 8.04 -3.57 16.46
N GLN A 47 7.27 -4.61 16.13
CA GLN A 47 7.07 -5.09 14.77
C GLN A 47 5.71 -4.64 14.27
N LEU A 48 5.72 -3.90 13.16
CA LEU A 48 4.55 -3.47 12.43
C LEU A 48 4.01 -4.62 11.56
N THR A 49 2.70 -4.77 11.55
CA THR A 49 1.93 -5.40 10.47
C THR A 49 0.90 -4.36 10.01
N LEU A 50 1.04 -3.91 8.76
CA LEU A 50 0.13 -2.98 8.11
C LEU A 50 -0.54 -3.67 6.93
N CYS A 51 -1.86 -3.83 7.02
CA CYS A 51 -2.72 -4.36 5.97
C CYS A 51 -3.51 -3.23 5.32
N LEU A 52 -3.43 -3.12 3.99
CA LEU A 52 -4.17 -2.15 3.21
C LEU A 52 -4.92 -2.89 2.11
N LEU A 53 -6.25 -2.87 2.16
CA LEU A 53 -7.08 -3.33 1.07
C LEU A 53 -7.37 -2.15 0.15
N VAL A 54 -7.01 -2.28 -1.13
CA VAL A 54 -7.14 -1.19 -2.08
C VAL A 54 -7.85 -1.60 -3.37
N ALA A 55 -8.55 -0.65 -4.00
CA ALA A 55 -9.00 -0.75 -5.38
C ALA A 55 -8.19 0.19 -6.27
N LEU A 56 -7.70 -0.31 -7.40
CA LEU A 56 -6.95 0.48 -8.37
C LEU A 56 -7.25 0.06 -9.82
N PRO A 57 -7.09 0.96 -10.80
CA PRO A 57 -7.24 0.60 -12.21
C PRO A 57 -6.28 -0.54 -12.59
N ALA A 58 -6.78 -1.61 -13.23
CA ALA A 58 -5.96 -2.76 -13.61
C ALA A 58 -4.73 -2.36 -14.46
N ALA A 59 -4.87 -1.35 -15.33
CA ALA A 59 -3.80 -0.82 -16.17
C ALA A 59 -2.64 -0.17 -15.37
N ARG A 60 -2.87 0.22 -14.11
CA ARG A 60 -1.85 0.82 -13.24
C ARG A 60 -1.29 -0.16 -12.22
N ARG A 61 -1.88 -1.36 -12.07
CA ARG A 61 -1.56 -2.33 -11.01
C ARG A 61 -0.06 -2.56 -10.86
N ASP A 62 0.61 -2.96 -11.94
CA ASP A 62 2.01 -3.37 -11.86
C ASP A 62 2.95 -2.20 -11.52
N ARG A 63 2.65 -0.99 -12.03
CA ARG A 63 3.36 0.24 -11.69
C ARG A 63 3.16 0.63 -10.22
N THR A 64 1.92 0.56 -9.72
CA THR A 64 1.60 0.85 -8.32
C THR A 64 2.32 -0.12 -7.38
N LEU A 65 2.29 -1.43 -7.68
CA LEU A 65 2.99 -2.44 -6.89
C LEU A 65 4.51 -2.23 -6.90
N ALA A 66 5.10 -1.85 -8.03
CA ALA A 66 6.52 -1.51 -8.11
C ALA A 66 6.85 -0.27 -7.24
N ALA A 67 6.00 0.76 -7.25
CA ALA A 67 6.18 1.95 -6.43
C ALA A 67 6.05 1.65 -4.93
N VAL A 68 5.09 0.82 -4.54
CA VAL A 68 4.92 0.34 -3.16
C VAL A 68 6.16 -0.43 -2.70
N ARG A 69 6.65 -1.38 -3.50
CA ARG A 69 7.90 -2.12 -3.19
C ARG A 69 9.10 -1.21 -3.03
N ALA A 70 9.23 -0.19 -3.89
CA ALA A 70 10.30 0.78 -3.79
C ALA A 70 10.20 1.63 -2.51
N ALA A 71 8.97 1.96 -2.07
CA ALA A 71 8.73 2.62 -0.79
C ALA A 71 9.10 1.73 0.40
N CYS A 72 8.65 0.47 0.41
CA CYS A 72 9.05 -0.49 1.44
C CYS A 72 10.58 -0.60 1.55
N ALA A 73 11.29 -0.72 0.42
CA ALA A 73 12.75 -0.79 0.41
C ALA A 73 13.42 0.46 1.02
N ARG A 74 12.89 1.67 0.80
CA ARG A 74 13.40 2.90 1.43
C ARG A 74 13.11 2.96 2.93
N LEU A 75 11.98 2.40 3.34
CA LEU A 75 11.52 2.32 4.73
C LEU A 75 12.13 1.12 5.48
N GLY A 76 12.95 0.29 4.84
CA GLY A 76 13.50 -0.92 5.46
C GLY A 76 12.42 -1.95 5.84
N GLN A 77 11.33 -1.99 5.07
CA GLN A 77 10.23 -2.95 5.19
C GLN A 77 10.30 -4.02 4.10
#